data_AF-A0A2E3DAP0-F1
#
_entry.id   AF-A0A2E3DAP0-F1
#
_cell.length_a   1.000
_cell.length_b   1.000
_cell.length_c   1.000
_cell.angle_alpha   90.00
_cell.angle_beta   90.00
_cell.angle_gamma   90.00
#
_symmetry.space_group_name_H-M   'P 1'
#
loop_
_entity.id
_entity.type
_entity.pdbx_description
1 polymer ?
#
loop_
_entity_poly.entity_id
_entity_poly.type
_entity_poly.pdbx_seq_one_letter_code
_entity_poly.pdbx_strand_id
1 'polypeptide(L)'
;MDRTRLPINSSEEKNQPLQSDSAASHAIAEAVTGLAGPFLIIAQNSLSAEKIFSELKFFLKKSENVVYLPDWETLIYDSFSPHDDIISNRLEVLNKIQE
;
A
#
# COMPACT_ATOMS: atom_id res chain seq x y z
N MET A 1 -4.86 25.87 -4.13
CA MET A 1 -5.76 24.71 -4.27
C MET A 1 -5.00 23.50 -3.77
N ASP A 2 -5.44 22.95 -2.64
CA ASP A 2 -4.84 21.76 -2.04
C ASP A 2 -5.05 20.55 -2.97
N ARG A 3 -3.97 20.12 -3.62
CA ARG A 3 -3.99 19.00 -4.55
C ARG A 3 -3.86 17.66 -3.81
N THR A 4 -3.46 17.61 -2.55
CA THR A 4 -3.15 16.36 -1.84
C THR A 4 -4.30 15.86 -0.96
N ARG A 5 -5.34 16.66 -0.76
CA ARG A 5 -6.53 16.21 -0.02
C ARG A 5 -7.16 14.91 -0.58
N LEU A 6 -7.19 13.86 0.25
CA LEU A 6 -7.92 12.61 -0.04
C LEU A 6 -9.43 12.80 0.15
N PRO A 7 -10.27 12.05 -0.60
CA PRO A 7 -11.70 12.02 -0.37
C PRO A 7 -11.98 11.54 1.06
N ILE A 8 -12.84 12.26 1.78
CA ILE A 8 -13.17 11.95 3.19
C ILE A 8 -14.54 11.27 3.31
N ASN A 9 -15.37 11.35 2.27
CA ASN A 9 -16.68 10.75 2.22
C ASN A 9 -16.64 9.50 1.32
N SER A 10 -17.41 8.47 1.67
CA SER A 10 -17.47 7.20 0.91
C SER A 10 -17.94 7.36 -0.53
N SER A 11 -18.61 8.47 -0.86
CA SER A 11 -19.12 8.76 -2.21
C SER A 11 -18.21 9.69 -3.02
N GLU A 12 -17.11 10.17 -2.44
CA GLU A 12 -16.15 11.03 -3.13
C GLU A 12 -15.08 10.18 -3.82
N GLU A 13 -14.99 10.30 -5.14
CA GLU A 13 -13.89 9.76 -5.93
C GLU A 13 -13.04 10.92 -6.44
N LYS A 14 -11.72 10.77 -6.34
CA LYS A 14 -10.78 11.77 -6.84
C LYS A 14 -9.78 11.12 -7.79
N ASN A 15 -9.94 11.41 -9.07
CA ASN A 15 -9.02 10.96 -10.10
C ASN A 15 -7.93 12.00 -10.33
N GLN A 16 -6.69 11.65 -9.98
CA GLN A 16 -5.51 12.46 -10.28
C GLN A 16 -4.60 11.71 -11.24
N PRO A 17 -4.13 12.37 -12.32
CA PRO A 17 -3.11 11.76 -13.16
C PRO A 17 -1.86 11.55 -12.31
N LEU A 18 -1.42 10.29 -12.24
CA LEU A 18 -0.18 9.92 -11.57
C LEU A 18 0.96 10.67 -12.28
N GLN A 19 1.70 11.48 -11.52
CA GLN A 19 2.96 12.06 -11.97
C GLN A 19 4.03 10.96 -12.00
N SER A 20 5.30 11.30 -12.31
CA SER A 20 6.40 10.33 -12.27
C SER A 20 6.34 9.42 -11.03
N ASP A 21 6.72 8.15 -11.15
CA ASP A 21 6.44 7.12 -10.14
C ASP A 21 6.70 7.54 -8.69
N SER A 22 7.87 8.11 -8.39
CA SER A 22 8.20 8.49 -7.01
C SER A 22 7.47 9.76 -6.54
N ALA A 23 6.99 10.60 -7.46
CA ALA A 23 6.14 11.76 -7.13
C ALA A 23 4.76 11.31 -6.65
N ALA A 24 4.24 10.19 -7.17
CA ALA A 24 2.98 9.62 -6.69
C ALA A 24 3.10 9.14 -5.23
N SER A 25 4.15 8.37 -4.90
CA SER A 25 4.38 7.89 -3.53
C SER A 25 4.61 9.04 -2.54
N HIS A 26 5.27 10.11 -2.97
CA HIS A 26 5.42 11.31 -2.15
C HIS A 26 4.08 12.01 -1.89
N ALA A 27 3.25 12.17 -2.92
CA ALA A 27 1.92 12.76 -2.78
C ALA A 27 1.03 11.93 -1.86
N ILE A 28 1.10 10.60 -1.93
CA ILE A 28 0.41 9.69 -1.00
C ILE A 28 0.91 9.93 0.42
N ALA A 29 2.23 9.96 0.64
CA ALA A 29 2.82 10.18 1.96
C ALA A 29 2.36 11.51 2.58
N GLU A 30 2.34 12.58 1.79
CA GLU A 30 1.81 13.89 2.22
C GLU A 30 0.33 13.81 2.56
N ALA A 31 -0.46 13.16 1.70
CA ALA A 31 -1.90 13.07 1.84
C ALA A 31 -2.35 12.28 3.08
N VAL A 32 -1.64 11.20 3.42
CA VAL A 32 -1.93 10.41 4.63
C VAL A 32 -1.39 11.06 5.91
N THR A 33 -0.43 11.98 5.78
CA THR A 33 0.14 12.68 6.93
C THR A 33 -0.90 13.61 7.56
N GLY A 34 -1.30 13.31 8.80
CA GLY A 34 -2.26 14.10 9.55
C GLY A 34 -3.72 13.68 9.40
N LEU A 35 -4.00 12.66 8.58
CA LEU A 35 -5.30 12.00 8.57
C LEU A 35 -5.33 10.87 9.62
N ALA A 36 -6.50 10.67 10.22
CA ALA A 36 -6.73 9.59 11.17
C ALA A 36 -7.33 8.37 10.47
N GLY A 37 -6.84 7.18 10.83
CA GLY A 37 -7.36 5.89 10.34
C GLY A 37 -6.41 5.17 9.37
N PRO A 38 -6.73 3.90 9.04
CA PRO A 38 -5.93 3.09 8.13
C PRO A 38 -6.19 3.47 6.67
N PHE A 39 -5.15 3.29 5.84
CA PHE A 39 -5.21 3.50 4.39
C PHE A 39 -4.88 2.20 3.66
N LEU A 40 -5.67 1.87 2.64
CA LEU A 40 -5.37 0.79 1.71
C LEU A 40 -4.89 1.38 0.38
N ILE A 41 -3.70 0.99 -0.03
CA ILE A 41 -3.14 1.37 -1.33
C ILE A 41 -3.15 0.14 -2.22
N ILE A 42 -3.83 0.25 -3.35
CA ILE A 42 -3.92 -0.82 -4.36
C ILE A 42 -3.03 -0.41 -5.52
N ALA A 43 -1.96 -1.15 -5.74
CA ALA A 43 -1.09 -0.97 -6.90
C ALA A 43 -1.59 -1.79 -8.10
N GLN A 44 -1.05 -1.49 -9.28
CA GLN A 44 -1.42 -2.20 -10.51
C GLN A 44 -0.93 -3.65 -10.51
N ASN A 45 0.21 -3.93 -9.88
CA ASN A 45 0.84 -5.25 -9.81
C ASN A 45 1.81 -5.33 -8.62
N SER A 46 2.36 -6.53 -8.37
CA SER A 46 3.25 -6.81 -7.23
C SER A 46 4.51 -5.95 -7.23
N LEU A 47 5.16 -5.78 -8.39
CA LEU A 47 6.37 -4.96 -8.52
C LEU A 47 6.12 -3.48 -8.18
N SER A 48 5.01 -2.91 -8.67
CA SER A 48 4.63 -1.54 -8.35
C SER A 48 4.23 -1.39 -6.87
N ALA A 49 3.62 -2.40 -6.27
CA ALA A 49 3.31 -2.42 -4.84
C ALA A 49 4.58 -2.41 -3.97
N GLU A 50 5.59 -3.23 -4.30
CA GLU A 50 6.88 -3.26 -3.59
C GLU A 50 7.62 -1.92 -3.69
N LYS A 51 7.62 -1.32 -4.89
CA LYS A 51 8.23 -0.01 -5.10
C LYS A 51 7.56 1.06 -4.23
N ILE A 52 6.23 1.15 -4.29
CA ILE A 52 5.46 2.11 -3.47
C ILE A 52 5.72 1.87 -1.97
N PHE A 53 5.76 0.61 -1.54
CA PHE A 53 6.05 0.25 -0.15
C PHE A 53 7.42 0.76 0.32
N SER A 54 8.47 0.53 -0.47
CA SER A 54 9.82 1.00 -0.19
C SER A 54 9.90 2.54 -0.14
N GLU A 55 9.28 3.20 -1.12
CA GLU A 55 9.22 4.67 -1.20
C GLU A 55 8.45 5.27 -0.01
N LEU A 56 7.31 4.68 0.38
CA LEU A 56 6.53 5.13 1.54
C LEU A 56 7.28 4.94 2.86
N LYS A 57 7.98 3.81 3.03
CA LYS A 57 8.87 3.60 4.20
C LYS A 57 9.93 4.69 4.30
N PHE A 58 10.47 5.14 3.16
CA PHE A 58 11.43 6.24 3.10
C PHE A 58 10.78 7.59 3.46
N PHE A 59 9.62 7.93 2.88
CA PHE A 59 9.00 9.24 3.09
C PHE A 59 8.36 9.42 4.48
N LEU A 60 7.70 8.39 5.03
CA LEU A 60 6.85 8.54 6.22
C LEU A 60 7.62 8.57 7.55
N LYS A 61 8.91 8.24 7.58
CA LYS A 61 9.81 8.14 8.78
C LYS A 61 9.32 7.23 9.92
N LYS A 62 8.02 6.97 10.05
CA LYS A 62 7.33 5.99 10.90
C LYS A 62 7.07 4.72 10.09
N SER A 63 8.15 4.07 9.67
CA SER A 63 8.11 2.90 8.80
C SER A 63 7.33 1.71 9.38
N GLU A 64 7.15 1.66 10.70
CA GLU A 64 6.46 0.56 11.42
C GLU A 64 4.96 0.44 11.10
N ASN A 65 4.34 1.53 10.64
CA ASN A 65 2.91 1.55 10.28
C ASN A 65 2.65 1.31 8.79
N VAL A 66 3.72 1.17 8.00
CA VAL A 66 3.60 0.81 6.58
C VAL A 66 3.80 -0.69 6.48
N VAL A 67 2.73 -1.40 6.15
CA VAL A 67 2.70 -2.87 5.99
C VAL A 67 2.45 -3.23 4.53
N TYR A 68 3.02 -4.36 4.09
CA TYR A 68 2.89 -4.88 2.73
C TYR A 68 2.28 -6.28 2.80
N LEU A 69 1.19 -6.50 2.07
CA LEU A 69 0.57 -7.81 1.93
C LEU A 69 1.18 -8.51 0.70
N PRO A 70 2.05 -9.51 0.87
CA PRO A 70 2.76 -10.11 -0.26
C PRO A 70 1.82 -10.94 -1.12
N ASP A 71 2.14 -10.98 -2.41
CA ASP A 71 1.50 -11.87 -3.38
C ASP A 71 1.81 -13.33 -3.05
N TRP A 72 1.03 -14.26 -3.59
CA TRP A 72 1.23 -15.70 -3.34
C TRP A 72 2.43 -16.28 -4.09
N GLU A 73 2.99 -15.54 -5.05
CA GLU A 73 4.09 -15.96 -5.94
C GLU A 73 3.84 -17.30 -6.65
N THR A 74 2.57 -17.67 -6.80
CA THR A 74 2.11 -18.86 -7.50
C THR A 74 1.07 -18.45 -8.53
N LEU A 75 0.95 -19.23 -9.61
CA LEU A 75 -0.08 -18.99 -10.60
C LEU A 75 -1.47 -19.44 -10.10
N ILE A 76 -2.52 -18.94 -10.74
CA ILE A 76 -3.87 -19.43 -10.48
C ILE A 76 -3.92 -20.91 -10.90
N TYR A 77 -4.32 -21.79 -9.99
CA TYR A 77 -4.31 -23.26 -10.17
C TYR A 77 -2.91 -23.87 -10.34
N ASP A 78 -1.89 -23.25 -9.73
CA ASP A 78 -0.57 -23.87 -9.64
C ASP A 78 -0.63 -25.19 -8.85
N SER A 79 0.23 -26.13 -9.23
CA SER A 79 0.36 -27.42 -8.55
C SER A 79 1.24 -27.33 -7.29
N PHE A 80 1.97 -26.23 -7.13
CA PHE A 80 2.79 -25.95 -5.97
C PHE A 80 2.06 -25.04 -4.99
N SER A 81 2.30 -25.26 -3.70
CA SER A 81 1.87 -24.33 -2.66
C SER A 81 2.83 -23.14 -2.59
N PRO A 82 2.36 -21.94 -2.20
CA PRO A 82 3.24 -20.83 -1.83
C PRO A 82 4.24 -21.28 -0.76
N HIS A 83 5.41 -20.63 -0.73
CA HIS A 83 6.39 -20.91 0.31
C HIS A 83 5.86 -20.50 1.70
N ASP A 84 6.28 -21.22 2.75
CA ASP A 84 5.75 -21.07 4.11
C ASP A 84 5.98 -19.67 4.69
N ASP A 85 7.04 -18.98 4.25
CA ASP A 85 7.33 -17.59 4.65
C ASP A 85 6.28 -16.61 4.10
N ILE A 86 5.83 -16.76 2.85
CA ILE A 86 4.79 -15.96 2.24
C ILE A 86 3.49 -16.13 3.02
N ILE A 87 3.11 -17.38 3.35
CA ILE A 87 1.91 -17.66 4.13
C ILE A 87 2.02 -17.00 5.51
N SER A 88 3.15 -17.17 6.19
CA SER A 88 3.40 -16.60 7.52
C SER A 88 3.34 -15.07 7.51
N ASN A 89 4.02 -14.43 6.56
CA ASN A 89 4.03 -12.98 6.39
C ASN A 89 2.62 -12.42 6.12
N ARG A 90 1.82 -13.11 5.29
CA ARG A 90 0.43 -12.71 5.04
C ARG A 90 -0.42 -12.78 6.31
N LEU A 91 -0.29 -13.85 7.08
CA LEU A 91 -1.02 -14.00 8.34
C LEU A 91 -0.62 -12.92 9.35
N GLU A 92 0.68 -12.60 9.47
CA GLU A 92 1.17 -11.53 10.32
C GLU A 92 0.55 -10.17 9.92
N VAL A 93 0.56 -9.84 8.63
CA VAL A 93 -0.02 -8.60 8.12
C VAL A 93 -1.52 -8.55 8.38
N LEU A 94 -2.25 -9.62 8.11
CA LEU A 94 -3.70 -9.70 8.34
C LEU A 94 -4.06 -9.60 9.82
N ASN A 95 -3.25 -10.16 10.72
CA ASN A 95 -3.44 -10.00 12.15
C ASN A 95 -3.17 -8.55 12.59
N LYS A 96 -2.06 -7.95 12.12
CA LYS A 96 -1.66 -6.58 12.47
C LYS A 96 -2.67 -5.51 12.05
N ILE A 97 -3.41 -5.71 10.96
CA ILE A 97 -4.43 -4.75 10.51
C ILE A 97 -5.78 -4.87 11.25
N GLN A 98 -5.95 -5.90 12.10
CA GLN A 98 -7.15 -6.05 12.95
C GLN A 98 -7.03 -5.31 14.29
N GLU A 99 -5.81 -5.02 14.73
CA GLU A 99 -5.50 -4.23 15.93
C GLU A 99 -5.78 -2.74 15.74
#